data_AF-A0A7V6XM70-F1
#
_entry.id   AF-A0A7V6XM70-F1
#
_cell.length_a   1.000
_cell.length_b   1.000
_cell.length_c   1.000
_cell.angle_alpha   90.00
_cell.angle_beta   90.00
_cell.angle_gamma   90.00
#
_symmetry.space_group_name_H-M   'P 1'
#
loop_
_entity.id
_entity.type
_entity.pdbx_description
1 polymer ?
#
loop_
_entity_poly.entity_id
_entity_poly.type
_entity_poly.pdbx_seq_one_letter_code
_entity_poly.pdbx_strand_id
1 'polypeptide(L)' 'PIIQNGKIIGAVTHVFVNDPTSGYGCHIEWMLEEAGIQIESEDNQKAS' A
#
# COMPACT_ATOMS: atom_id res chain seq x y z
N PRO A 1 3.01 8.50 -4.21
CA PRO A 1 3.30 7.43 -3.21
C PRO A 1 2.76 7.85 -1.85
N ILE A 2 2.24 6.89 -1.08
CA ILE A 2 1.76 7.07 0.29
C ILE A 2 2.86 6.52 1.21
N ILE A 3 3.35 7.36 2.12
CA ILE A 3 4.50 7.06 2.98
C ILE A 3 4.06 7.13 4.44
N GLN A 4 4.36 6.09 5.21
CA GLN A 4 4.14 6.04 6.66
C GLN A 4 5.34 5.37 7.33
N ASN A 5 5.78 5.92 8.47
CA ASN A 5 6.94 5.41 9.22
C ASN A 5 8.21 5.25 8.36
N GLY A 6 8.40 6.13 7.36
CA GLY A 6 9.52 6.07 6.42
C GLY A 6 9.45 4.96 5.38
N LYS A 7 8.34 4.21 5.29
CA LYS A 7 8.10 3.13 4.31
C LYS A 7 6.99 3.50 3.34
N ILE A 8 7.07 3.00 2.10
CA ILE A 8 5.98 3.13 1.12
C ILE A 8 4.90 2.11 1.48
N ILE A 9 3.66 2.56 1.58
CA ILE A 9 2.51 1.70 1.87
C ILE A 9 1.47 1.68 0.74
N GLY A 10 1.64 2.53 -0.27
CA GLY A 10 0.70 2.60 -1.39
C GLY A 10 0.95 3.78 -2.32
N ALA A 11 -0.05 4.07 -3.17
CA ALA A 11 -0.04 5.20 -4.10
C ALA A 11 -1.47 5.71 -4.33
N VAL A 12 -1.63 7.01 -4.58
CA VAL A 12 -2.92 7.58 -4.98
C VAL A 12 -3.10 7.33 -6.48
N THR A 13 -4.26 6.80 -6.87
CA THR A 13 -4.56 6.46 -8.27
C THR A 13 -5.48 7.48 -8.92
N HIS A 14 -6.48 7.98 -8.18
CA HIS A 14 -7.45 8.97 -8.64
C HIS A 14 -7.74 9.95 -7.51
N VAL A 15 -7.90 11.24 -7.82
CA VAL A 15 -8.25 12.29 -6.87
C VAL A 15 -9.69 12.77 -7.07
N PHE A 16 -10.31 13.34 -6.04
CA PHE A 16 -11.65 13.89 -6.18
C PHE A 16 -11.62 15.20 -6.97
N VAL A 17 -12.56 15.38 -7.91
CA VAL A 17 -12.62 16.58 -8.75
C VAL A 17 -12.87 17.85 -7.92
N ASN A 18 -13.68 17.73 -6.87
CA ASN A 18 -14.06 18.85 -6.01
C ASN A 18 -13.10 19.08 -4.84
N ASP A 19 -12.19 18.13 -4.58
CA ASP A 19 -11.19 18.22 -3.51
C ASP A 19 -9.92 17.46 -3.93
N PRO A 20 -8.93 18.13 -4.54
CA PRO A 20 -7.70 17.49 -5.00
C PRO A 20 -6.78 17.06 -3.85
N THR A 21 -7.11 17.40 -2.60
CA THR A 21 -6.34 16.95 -1.42
C THR A 21 -6.68 15.52 -1.02
N SER A 22 -7.80 15.00 -1.50
CA SER A 22 -8.32 13.67 -1.19
C SER A 22 -8.40 12.80 -2.44
N GLY A 23 -8.21 11.49 -2.28
CA GLY A 23 -8.25 10.54 -3.38
C GLY A 23 -8.24 9.09 -2.94
N TYR A 24 -8.31 8.19 -3.92
CA TYR A 24 -8.27 6.75 -3.71
C TYR A 24 -6.84 6.24 -3.69
N GLY A 25 -6.49 5.51 -2.63
CA GLY A 25 -5.21 4.81 -2.50
C GLY A 25 -5.29 3.38 -3.02
N CYS A 26 -4.20 2.91 -3.64
CA CYS A 26 -3.92 1.50 -3.89
C CYS A 26 -2.85 1.03 -2.90
N HIS A 27 -3.06 -0.14 -2.29
CA HIS A 27 -2.13 -0.74 -1.34
C HIS A 27 -0.87 -1.25 -2.04
N ILE A 28 0.29 -1.10 -1.38
CA ILE A 28 1.57 -1.60 -1.93
C ILE A 28 1.57 -3.11 -2.14
N GLU A 29 0.80 -3.86 -1.35
CA GLU A 29 0.66 -5.32 -1.48
C GLU A 29 0.22 -5.74 -2.89
N TRP A 30 -0.84 -5.12 -3.42
CA TRP A 30 -1.35 -5.43 -4.76
C TRP A 30 -0.36 -5.03 -5.86
N MET A 31 0.39 -3.95 -5.66
CA MET A 31 1.44 -3.55 -6.62
C MET A 31 2.59 -4.57 -6.65
N LEU A 32 2.95 -5.12 -5.49
CA LEU A 32 4.01 -6.11 -5.38
C LEU A 32 3.57 -7.46 -5.96
N GLU A 33 2.33 -7.89 -5.69
CA GLU A 33 1.74 -9.09 -6.28
C GLU A 33 1.75 -9.03 -7.82
N GLU A 34 1.27 -7.92 -8.40
CA GLU A 34 1.26 -7.72 -9.86
C GLU A 34 2.69 -7.64 -10.44
N ALA A 35 3.65 -7.13 -9.67
CA ALA A 35 5.06 -7.12 -10.05
C ALA A 35 5.75 -8.49 -9.90
N GLY A 36 5.04 -9.53 -9.42
CA GLY A 36 5.59 -10.86 -9.17
C GLY A 36 6.52 -10.92 -7.95
N ILE A 37 6.40 -9.96 -7.03
CA ILE A 37 7.20 -9.88 -5.81
C ILE A 37 6.38 -10.47 -4.66
N GLN A 38 6.84 -11.59 -4.10
CA GLN A 38 6.18 -12.21 -2.96
C GLN A 38 6.58 -11.52 -1.65
N ILE A 39 5.59 -11.22 -0.81
CA ILE A 39 5.78 -10.64 0.52
C ILE A 39 5.74 -11.77 1.53
N GLU A 40 6.85 -12.01 2.22
CA GLU A 40 6.88 -12.92 3.36
C GLU A 40 6.31 -12.16 4.57
N SER A 41 5.15 -12.59 5.08
CA SER A 41 4.59 -12.08 6.33
C SER A 41 5.23 -12.78 7.53
N GLU A 42 5.82 -12.00 8.44
CA GLU A 42 6.38 -12.48 9.71
C GLU A 42 5.28 -12.79 10.77
N ASP A 43 4.09 -13.22 10.36
CA ASP A 43 2.97 -13.49 11.28
C ASP A 43 3.00 -14.91 11.89
N ASN A 44 4.05 -15.70 11.63
CA ASN A 44 4.10 -17.10 12.02
C ASN A 44 4.78 -17.38 13.37
N GLN A 45 4.86 -16.41 14.30
CA GLN A 45 5.51 -16.62 15.62
C GLN A 45 4.73 -16.12 16.85
N LYS A 46 3.46 -15.71 16.75
CA LYS A 46 2.68 -15.25 17.93
C LYS A 46 1.46 -16.10 18.30
N ALA A 47 1.47 -17.38 17.91
CA ALA A 47 0.56 -18.39 18.46
C ALA A 47 1.33 -19.68 18.77
N SER A 48 2.16 -19.65 19.81
CA SER A 48 2.63 -20.83 20.55
C SER A 48 2.69 -20.48 22.03
#